data_AF-A0A7U7CU45-F1
#
_entry.id   AF-A0A7U7CU45-F1
#
_cell.length_a   1.000
_cell.length_b   1.000
_cell.length_c   1.000
_cell.angle_alpha   90.00
_cell.angle_beta   90.00
_cell.angle_gamma   90.00
#
_symmetry.space_group_name_H-M   'P 1'
#
loop_
_entity.id
_entity.type
_entity.pdbx_description
1 polymer ?
#
loop_
_entity_poly.entity_id
_entity_poly.type
_entity_poly.pdbx_seq_one_letter_code
_entity_poly.pdbx_strand_id
1 'polypeptide(L)' 'MLRSHPGGFSGAGCLGLAVAKVGIFYKLQNFIKEN' A
#
# COMPACT_ATOMS: atom_id res chain seq x y z
N MET A 1 8.32 28.52 17.56
CA MET A 1 7.47 27.40 17.10
C MET A 1 7.57 27.33 15.58
N LEU A 2 8.62 26.70 15.05
CA LEU A 2 8.71 26.37 13.63
C LEU A 2 7.69 25.25 13.39
N ARG A 3 6.62 25.53 12.65
CA ARG A 3 5.66 24.50 12.26
C ARG A 3 6.40 23.55 11.33
N SER A 4 6.72 22.36 11.84
CA SER A 4 7.12 21.21 11.04
C SER A 4 6.18 21.15 9.85
N HIS A 5 6.71 21.29 8.63
CA HIS A 5 5.95 20.91 7.45
C HIS A 5 5.34 19.53 7.72
N PRO A 6 4.09 19.27 7.32
CA PRO A 6 3.51 17.93 7.47
C PRO A 6 4.49 16.99 6.75
N GLY A 7 5.20 16.19 7.55
CA GLY A 7 6.29 15.36 7.09
C GLY A 7 5.79 14.57 5.91
N GLY A 8 6.41 14.80 4.74
CA GLY A 8 6.02 14.16 3.50
C GLY A 8 5.85 12.66 3.75
N PHE A 9 4.71 12.13 3.32
CA PHE A 9 4.39 10.71 3.42
C PHE A 9 5.63 9.91 3.03
N SER A 10 6.25 9.24 4.00
CA SER A 10 7.39 8.38 3.75
C SER A 10 6.85 7.20 2.96
N GLY A 11 7.04 7.28 1.64
CA GLY A 11 6.49 6.34 0.69
C GLY A 11 6.81 4.91 1.12
N ALA A 12 5.83 4.02 0.96
CA ALA A 12 6.01 2.61 1.22
C ALA A 12 7.35 2.15 0.61
N GLY A 13 8.28 1.70 1.46
CA GLY A 13 9.56 1.18 0.98
C GLY A 13 9.35 0.03 0.00
N CYS A 14 10.42 -0.45 -0.63
CA CYS A 14 10.36 -1.55 -1.62
C CYS A 14 9.55 -2.77 -1.13
N LEU A 15 9.61 -3.08 0.17
CA LEU A 15 8.81 -4.12 0.82
C LEU A 15 7.31 -3.77 0.86
N GLY A 16 6.95 -2.54 1.21
CA GLY A 16 5.57 -2.09 1.28
C GLY A 16 4.88 -2.07 -0.08
N LEU A 17 5.60 -1.71 -1.14
CA LEU A 17 5.08 -1.77 -2.51
C LEU A 17 4.87 -3.22 -2.99
N ALA A 18 5.81 -4.11 -2.67
CA ALA A 18 5.69 -5.54 -3.00
C ALA A 18 4.49 -6.20 -2.30
N VAL A 19 4.33 -5.95 -0.98
CA VAL A 19 3.21 -6.47 -0.19
C VAL A 19 1.87 -5.90 -0.67
N ALA A 20 1.80 -4.61 -1.00
CA ALA A 20 0.61 -4.01 -1.59
C ALA A 20 0.22 -4.69 -2.92
N LYS A 21 1.20 -4.94 -3.80
CA LYS A 21 0.97 -5.59 -5.10
C LYS A 21 0.44 -7.02 -4.93
N VAL A 22 1.03 -7.80 -4.02
CA VAL A 22 0.59 -9.19 -3.76
C VAL A 22 -0.79 -9.22 -3.09
N GLY A 23 -1.03 -8.36 -2.10
CA GLY A 23 -2.31 -8.29 -1.39
C GLY A 23 -3.47 -7.91 -2.31
N ILE A 24 -3.26 -6.96 -3.22
CA ILE A 24 -4.28 -6.57 -4.22
C ILE A 24 -4.56 -7.75 -5.18
N PHE A 25 -3.52 -8.43 -5.66
CA PHE A 25 -3.67 -9.55 -6.60
C PHE A 25 -4.43 -10.73 -5.96
N TYR A 26 -4.12 -11.06 -4.71
CA TYR A 26 -4.82 -12.12 -3.98
C TYR A 26 -6.29 -11.76 -3.70
N LYS A 27 -6.55 -10.52 -3.27
CA LYS A 27 -7.91 -10.03 -3.01
C LYS A 27 -8.76 -10.02 -4.29
N LEU A 28 -8.18 -9.60 -5.40
CA LEU A 28 -8.85 -9.59 -6.71
C LEU A 28 -9.15 -11.01 -7.19
N GLN A 29 -8.20 -11.93 -7.08
CA GLN A 29 -8.44 -13.33 -7.44
C GLN A 29 -9.52 -13.98 -6.57
N ASN A 30 -9.54 -13.70 -5.26
CA ASN A 30 -10.59 -14.21 -4.39
C ASN A 30 -11.97 -13.69 -4.81
N PHE A 31 -12.07 -12.40 -5.13
CA PHE A 31 -13.31 -11.79 -5.60
C PHE A 31 -13.79 -12.40 -6.93
N ILE A 32 -12.88 -12.64 -7.87
CA ILE A 32 -13.22 -13.24 -9.17
C ILE A 32 -13.63 -14.72 -9.01
N LYS A 33 -13.01 -15.46 -8.08
CA LYS A 33 -13.30 -16.87 -7.85
C LYS A 33 -14.61 -17.12 -7.09
N GLU A 34 -15.01 -16.15 -6.26
CA GLU A 34 -16.21 -16.26 -5.41
C GLU A 34 -17.51 -15.86 -6.14
N ASN A 35 -17.41 -15.26 -7.32
CA ASN A 35 -18.54 -14.87 -8.18
C ASN A 35 -18.66 -15.79 -9.41
#